data_AF-A0A1G5G409-F1
#
_entry.id   AF-A0A1G5G409-F1
#
_cell.length_a   1.000
_cell.length_b   1.000
_cell.length_c   1.000
_cell.angle_alpha   90.00
_cell.angle_beta   90.00
_cell.angle_gamma   90.00
#
_symmetry.space_group_name_H-M   'P 1'
#
loop_
_entity.id
_entity.type
_entity.pdbx_description
1 polymer ?
#
loop_
_entity_poly.entity_id
_entity_poly.type
_entity_poly.pdbx_seq_one_letter_code
_entity_poly.pdbx_strand_id
1 'polypeptide(L)'
;MRKVYNILAVLFLLVSIVFAVLPMGTLAVLPVALALIFSGLAFFISEADAKKFPKILLILSVILLVVVLAKAMMPDEVATDTEFEQKKIESKNEDLKDLEELEGLE
;
A
#
# COMPACT_ATOMS: atom_id res chain seq x y z
N MET A 1 -18.28 25.65 -8.59
CA MET A 1 -18.05 24.18 -8.55
C MET A 1 -16.57 23.78 -8.58
N ARG A 2 -15.75 24.26 -9.53
CA ARG A 2 -14.31 23.93 -9.62
C ARG A 2 -13.54 24.00 -8.29
N LYS A 3 -13.73 25.07 -7.51
CA LYS A 3 -13.04 25.26 -6.22
C LYS A 3 -13.31 24.11 -5.23
N VAL A 4 -14.54 23.60 -5.20
CA VAL A 4 -14.94 22.47 -4.35
C VAL A 4 -14.19 21.21 -4.76
N TYR A 5 -14.17 20.89 -6.05
CA TYR A 5 -13.43 19.74 -6.56
C TYR A 5 -11.92 19.85 -6.33
N ASN A 6 -11.35 21.05 -6.45
CA ASN A 6 -9.94 21.29 -6.13
C ASN A 6 -9.64 21.03 -4.65
N ILE A 7 -10.48 21.53 -3.73
CA ILE A 7 -10.31 21.31 -2.29
C ILE A 7 -10.42 19.82 -1.98
N LEU A 8 -11.39 19.14 -2.58
CA LEU A 8 -11.62 17.71 -2.37
C LEU A 8 -10.47 16.87 -2.93
N ALA A 9 -9.96 17.21 -4.12
CA ALA A 9 -8.80 16.57 -4.70
C ALA A 9 -7.56 16.72 -3.80
N VAL A 10 -7.28 17.93 -3.30
CA VAL A 10 -6.16 18.17 -2.38
C VAL A 10 -6.32 17.36 -1.09
N LEU A 11 -7.52 17.35 -0.51
CA LEU A 11 -7.81 16.58 0.71
C LEU A 11 -7.51 15.09 0.52
N PHE A 12 -8.04 14.48 -0.55
CA PHE A 12 -7.79 13.06 -0.83
C PHE A 12 -6.33 12.79 -1.17
N LEU A 13 -5.64 13.70 -1.86
CA LEU A 13 -4.21 13.55 -2.18
C LEU A 13 -3.35 13.55 -0.91
N LEU A 14 -3.68 14.38 0.09
CA LEU A 14 -3.03 14.34 1.40
C LEU A 14 -3.29 13.02 2.13
N VAL A 15 -4.54 12.55 2.16
CA VAL A 15 -4.90 11.25 2.78
C VAL A 15 -4.15 10.10 2.08
N SER A 16 -4.05 10.13 0.75
CA SER A 16 -3.28 9.17 -0.03
C SER A 16 -1.80 9.15 0.34
N ILE A 17 -1.19 10.31 0.53
CA ILE A 17 0.22 10.39 0.97
C ILE A 17 0.36 9.74 2.36
N VAL A 18 -0.54 10.06 3.29
CA VAL A 18 -0.54 9.44 4.63
C VAL A 18 -0.65 7.92 4.52
N PHE A 19 -1.57 7.41 3.69
CA PHE A 19 -1.74 5.97 3.50
C PHE A 19 -0.57 5.31 2.78
N ALA A 20 0.11 6.01 1.87
CA ALA A 20 1.27 5.47 1.14
C ALA A 20 2.56 5.42 1.98
N VAL A 21 2.67 6.31 2.97
CA VAL A 21 3.77 6.31 3.95
C VAL A 21 3.55 5.25 5.02
N LEU A 22 2.31 5.09 5.48
CA LEU A 22 1.95 4.04 6.42
C LEU A 22 1.94 2.66 5.73
N PRO A 23 2.12 1.55 6.48
CA PRO A 23 1.96 0.19 5.97
C PRO A 23 0.47 -0.16 5.79
N MET A 24 -0.30 0.73 5.16
CA MET A 24 -1.71 0.52 4.80
C MET A 24 -1.84 -0.28 3.48
N GLY A 25 -0.71 -0.70 2.89
CA GLY A 25 -0.64 -1.49 1.67
C GLY A 25 -1.42 -0.84 0.52
N THR A 26 -2.30 -1.63 -0.10
CA THR A 26 -3.13 -1.20 -1.24
C THR A 26 -4.28 -0.27 -0.88
N LEU A 27 -4.55 -0.01 0.41
CA LEU A 27 -5.63 0.90 0.82
C LEU A 27 -5.42 2.33 0.31
N ALA A 28 -4.17 2.75 0.07
CA ALA A 28 -3.85 4.05 -0.52
C ALA A 28 -4.43 4.23 -1.94
N VAL A 29 -4.75 3.15 -2.66
CA VAL A 29 -5.34 3.21 -4.00
C VAL A 29 -6.69 3.91 -3.99
N LEU A 30 -7.52 3.68 -2.96
CA LEU A 30 -8.86 4.24 -2.86
C LEU A 30 -8.87 5.78 -2.78
N PRO A 31 -8.15 6.43 -1.86
CA PRO A 31 -8.08 7.89 -1.84
C PRO A 31 -7.36 8.45 -3.08
N VAL A 32 -6.41 7.72 -3.68
CA VAL A 32 -5.76 8.17 -4.94
C VAL A 32 -6.77 8.20 -6.10
N ALA A 33 -7.59 7.17 -6.22
CA ALA A 33 -8.64 7.11 -7.24
C ALA A 33 -9.64 8.28 -7.08
N LEU A 34 -10.02 8.61 -5.85
CA LEU A 34 -10.89 9.77 -5.57
C LEU A 34 -10.20 11.09 -5.93
N ALA A 35 -8.91 11.25 -5.63
CA ALA A 35 -8.14 12.42 -6.02
C ALA A 35 -8.06 12.58 -7.56
N LEU A 36 -7.90 11.48 -8.30
CA LEU A 36 -7.94 11.47 -9.77
C LEU A 36 -9.30 11.89 -10.32
N ILE A 37 -10.38 11.35 -9.76
CA ILE A 37 -11.75 11.69 -10.18
C ILE A 37 -12.02 13.18 -9.95
N PHE A 38 -11.72 13.70 -8.75
CA PHE A 38 -11.99 15.10 -8.44
C PHE A 38 -11.07 16.08 -9.18
N SER A 39 -9.79 15.76 -9.37
CA SER A 39 -8.89 16.58 -10.19
C SER A 39 -9.27 16.55 -11.68
N GLY A 40 -9.73 15.40 -12.19
CA GLY A 40 -10.31 15.26 -13.53
C GLY A 40 -11.57 16.10 -13.72
N LEU A 41 -12.55 15.99 -12.81
CA LEU A 41 -13.77 16.81 -12.83
C LEU A 41 -13.45 18.30 -12.75
N ALA A 42 -12.51 18.69 -11.89
CA ALA A 42 -12.04 20.07 -11.81
C ALA A 42 -11.43 20.54 -13.14
N PHE A 43 -10.66 19.70 -13.82
CA PHE A 43 -10.07 20.02 -15.12
C PHE A 43 -11.11 20.19 -16.23
N PHE A 44 -12.11 19.30 -16.31
CA PHE A 44 -13.17 19.38 -17.33
C PHE A 44 -14.07 20.60 -17.16
N ILE A 45 -14.40 20.98 -15.93
CA ILE A 45 -15.26 22.14 -15.63
C ILE A 45 -14.50 23.47 -15.69
N SER A 46 -13.17 23.45 -15.78
CA SER A 46 -12.35 24.66 -15.84
C SER A 46 -12.37 25.31 -17.22
N GLU A 47 -12.41 26.64 -17.27
CA GLU A 47 -12.05 27.42 -18.45
C GLU A 47 -10.55 27.32 -18.75
N ALA A 48 -10.16 27.60 -20.00
CA ALA A 48 -8.78 27.41 -20.49
C ALA A 48 -7.72 28.05 -19.57
N ASP A 49 -7.96 29.27 -19.09
CA ASP A 49 -7.01 30.01 -18.25
C ASP A 49 -6.90 29.45 -16.83
N ALA A 50 -7.95 28.77 -16.35
CA ALA A 50 -8.03 28.22 -15.01
C ALA A 50 -7.68 26.72 -14.91
N LYS A 51 -7.37 26.06 -16.04
CA LYS A 51 -7.01 24.63 -16.10
C LYS A 51 -5.63 24.30 -15.53
N LYS A 52 -4.75 25.29 -15.37
CA LYS A 52 -3.36 25.08 -14.92
C LYS A 52 -3.30 24.33 -13.59
N PHE A 53 -4.07 24.77 -12.59
CA PHE A 53 -4.05 24.17 -11.25
C PHE A 53 -4.66 22.76 -11.20
N PRO A 54 -5.88 22.49 -11.72
CA PRO A 54 -6.40 21.13 -11.83
C PRO A 54 -5.51 20.18 -12.62
N LYS A 55 -4.85 20.67 -13.67
CA LYS A 55 -3.89 19.87 -14.47
C LYS A 55 -2.72 19.40 -13.62
N ILE A 56 -2.15 20.27 -12.79
CA ILE A 56 -1.05 19.92 -11.87
C ILE A 56 -1.53 18.87 -10.86
N LEU A 57 -2.71 19.05 -10.26
CA LEU A 57 -3.29 18.07 -9.34
C LEU A 57 -3.50 16.70 -9.99
N LEU A 58 -3.95 16.67 -11.24
CA LEU A 58 -4.18 15.45 -11.99
C LEU A 58 -2.86 14.72 -12.24
N ILE A 59 -1.83 15.43 -12.72
CA ILE A 59 -0.48 14.86 -12.92
C ILE A 59 0.08 14.31 -11.60
N LEU A 60 -0.04 15.08 -10.51
CA LEU A 60 0.45 14.67 -9.20
C LEU A 60 -0.27 13.42 -8.69
N SER A 61 -1.59 13.32 -8.93
CA SER A 61 -2.39 12.14 -8.57
C SER A 61 -1.97 10.91 -9.37
N VAL A 62 -1.63 11.06 -10.66
CA VAL A 62 -1.12 9.96 -11.49
C VAL A 62 0.24 9.48 -10.99
N ILE A 63 1.16 10.40 -10.68
CA ILE A 63 2.47 10.06 -10.11
C ILE A 63 2.29 9.30 -8.79
N LEU A 64 1.41 9.78 -7.92
CA LEU A 64 1.13 9.13 -6.64
C LEU A 64 0.52 7.73 -6.83
N LEU A 65 -0.34 7.54 -7.83
CA LEU A 65 -0.87 6.22 -8.17
C LEU A 65 0.25 5.24 -8.55
N VAL A 66 1.19 5.68 -9.40
CA VAL A 66 2.35 4.86 -9.79
C VAL A 66 3.17 4.45 -8.56
N VAL A 67 3.41 5.38 -7.63
CA VAL A 67 4.14 5.09 -6.38
C VAL A 67 3.41 4.05 -5.54
N VAL A 68 2.10 4.21 -5.35
CA VAL A 68 1.28 3.27 -4.56
C VAL A 68 1.27 1.88 -5.20
N LEU A 69 1.10 1.80 -6.52
CA LEU A 69 1.10 0.53 -7.24
C LEU A 69 2.48 -0.15 -7.22
N ALA A 70 3.56 0.62 -7.35
CA ALA A 70 4.92 0.09 -7.25
C ALA A 70 5.18 -0.52 -5.87
N LYS A 71 4.77 0.16 -4.80
CA LYS A 71 4.82 -0.38 -3.43
C LYS A 71 3.96 -1.63 -3.26
N ALA A 72 2.76 -1.65 -3.83
CA ALA A 72 1.86 -2.80 -3.73
C ALA A 72 2.40 -4.08 -4.41
N MET A 73 3.31 -3.92 -5.39
CA MET A 73 3.95 -5.06 -6.06
C MET A 73 5.23 -5.52 -5.33
N MET A 74 5.73 -4.76 -4.35
CA MET A 74 6.86 -5.19 -3.53
C MET A 74 6.37 -6.15 -2.45
N PRO A 75 7.00 -7.33 -2.30
CA PRO A 75 6.71 -8.20 -1.17
C PRO A 75 7.08 -7.48 0.13
N ASP A 76 6.23 -7.62 1.14
CA ASP A 76 6.57 -7.16 2.49
C ASP A 76 7.83 -7.90 2.94
N GLU A 77 8.84 -7.16 3.39
CA GLU A 77 10.01 -7.74 4.04
C GLU A 77 9.54 -8.37 5.36
N VAL A 78 9.27 -9.67 5.31
CA VAL A 78 9.08 -10.47 6.51
C VAL A 78 10.46 -10.76 7.05
N ALA A 79 10.81 -10.17 8.20
CA ALA A 79 12.03 -10.55 8.89
C ALA A 79 11.94 -12.05 9.21
N THR A 80 12.87 -12.83 8.69
CA THR A 80 12.95 -14.26 8.98
C THR A 80 13.26 -14.41 10.46
N ASP A 81 12.29 -14.90 11.24
CA ASP A 81 12.50 -15.24 12.64
C ASP A 81 13.36 -16.51 12.70
N THR A 82 14.68 -16.31 12.69
CA THR A 82 15.68 -17.36 12.77
C THR A 82 15.57 -18.20 14.04
N GLU A 83 15.06 -17.61 15.13
CA GLU A 83 14.88 -18.30 16.40
C GLU A 83 13.69 -19.26 16.32
N PHE A 84 12.60 -18.82 15.70
CA PHE A 84 11.44 -19.67 15.42
C PHE A 84 11.76 -20.83 14.48
N GLU A 85 12.50 -20.60 13.39
CA GLU A 85 12.90 -21.67 12.47
C GLU A 85 13.89 -22.66 13.12
N GLN A 86 14.82 -22.20 13.96
CA GLN A 86 15.68 -23.10 14.75
C GLN A 86 14.86 -23.96 15.71
N LYS A 87 13.93 -23.36 16.45
CA LYS A 87 13.06 -24.08 17.39
C LYS A 87 12.19 -25.12 16.71
N LYS A 88 11.75 -24.85 15.48
CA LYS A 88 11.00 -25.80 14.64
C LYS A 88 11.84 -26.98 14.19
N ILE A 89 13.12 -26.77 13.86
CA ILE A 89 14.05 -27.86 13.53
C ILE A 89 14.37 -28.69 14.78
N GLU A 90 14.63 -28.03 15.91
CA GLU A 90 14.95 -28.68 17.17
C GLU A 90 13.78 -29.53 17.67
N SER A 91 12.56 -28.98 17.67
CA SER A 91 11.35 -29.71 18.02
C SER A 91 11.11 -30.93 17.11
N LYS A 92 11.37 -30.82 15.80
CA LYS A 92 11.29 -31.99 14.90
C LYS A 92 12.31 -33.07 15.22
N ASN A 93 13.52 -32.67 15.63
CA ASN A 93 14.56 -33.63 16.01
C ASN A 93 14.26 -34.27 17.37
N GLU A 94 13.68 -33.53 18.32
CA GLU A 94 13.16 -34.09 19.57
C GLU A 94 12.03 -35.07 19.30
N ASP A 95 11.03 -34.71 18.50
CA ASP A 95 9.91 -35.60 18.14
C ASP A 95 10.42 -36.91 17.49
N LEU A 96 11.43 -36.83 16.62
CA LEU A 96 12.05 -38.01 16.01
C LEU A 96 12.80 -38.88 17.03
N LYS A 97 13.52 -38.27 17.98
CA LYS A 97 14.19 -39.01 19.05
C LYS A 97 13.18 -39.71 19.96
N ASP A 98 12.11 -39.03 20.34
CA ASP A 98 11.06 -39.58 21.18
C ASP A 98 10.39 -40.78 20.50
N LEU A 99 10.21 -40.73 19.16
CA LEU A 99 9.70 -41.86 18.37
C LEU A 99 10.69 -43.03 18.31
N GLU A 100 11.98 -42.78 18.06
CA GLU A 100 13.02 -43.82 18.04
C GLU A 100 13.16 -44.50 19.41
N GLU A 101 13.04 -43.75 20.50
CA GLU A 101 13.09 -44.29 21.86
C GLU A 101 11.86 -45.14 22.19
N LEU A 102 10.68 -44.77 21.68
CA LEU A 102 9.46 -45.59 21.79
C LEU A 102 9.55 -46.90 20.97
N GLU A 103 10.13 -46.88 19.77
CA GLU A 103 10.31 -48.08 18.93
C GLU A 103 11.43 -49.00 19.47
N GLY A 104 12.47 -48.45 20.11
CA GLY A 104 13.56 -49.23 20.70
C GLY A 104 13.25 -49.88 22.05
N LEU A 105 12.07 -49.62 22.62
CA LEU A 105 11.57 -50.21 23.87
C LEU A 105 10.65 -51.43 23.65
N GLU A 106 10.39 -51.84 22.39
CA GLU A 106 9.81 -53.13 22.00
C GLU A 106 10.88 -54.24 21.81
#